data_AF-A0A921F255-F1
#
_entry.id   AF-A0A921F255-F1
#
_cell.length_a   1.000
_cell.length_b   1.000
_cell.length_c   1.000
_cell.angle_alpha   90.00
_cell.angle_beta   90.00
_cell.angle_gamma   90.00
#
_symmetry.space_group_name_H-M   'P 1'
#
loop_
_entity.id
_entity.type
_entity.pdbx_description
1 polymer ?
#
loop_
_entity_poly.entity_id
_entity_poly.type
_entity_poly.pdbx_seq_one_letter_code
_entity_poly.pdbx_strand_id
1 'polypeptide(L)'
;MSSRDRGASPKIGVPKLLTSAVIPVGVTLALLVALTLIALLAMRREFASMPHFVSTMWLAVNQAPLSADGVSLSVLPLVPTLLYGFAVAWQARITAMPYALEAEESVSTAMPGVPTDQMEAAHRAAALTTVVMVLIPVIVTGLAATVLDTASTDFPARVDGIGIALLWTFAVNLVSVTAGLWWAHVRWVRKQVPHFVVAGLHMGGAFVAATWVIAGIVGIVFFIINWSDLGMLFGTAEGDAWGLVALFLLSVGYAPNVFALGSAAVVGGQANIGDASASVFTVAPGDLPALPILAA
;
A
#
# COMPACT_ATOMS: atom_id res chain seq x y z
N MET A 1 -38.69 -6.52 29.32
CA MET A 1 -37.24 -6.68 29.10
C MET A 1 -36.52 -6.21 30.35
N SER A 2 -35.86 -7.13 31.04
CA SER A 2 -35.22 -6.93 32.35
C SER A 2 -33.92 -6.15 32.22
N SER A 3 -33.64 -5.29 33.19
CA SER A 3 -32.47 -4.39 33.26
C SER A 3 -31.12 -5.10 33.41
N ARG A 4 -31.07 -6.44 33.34
CA ARG A 4 -29.89 -7.28 33.61
C ARG A 4 -28.98 -7.56 32.41
N ASP A 5 -29.40 -7.27 31.18
CA ASP A 5 -28.58 -7.56 29.98
C ASP A 5 -27.72 -6.37 29.48
N ARG A 6 -27.75 -5.23 30.19
CA ARG A 6 -27.02 -4.01 29.78
C ARG A 6 -25.51 -4.01 30.07
N GLY A 7 -24.95 -5.13 30.54
CA GLY A 7 -23.55 -5.22 30.99
C GLY A 7 -22.68 -6.20 30.20
N ALA A 8 -23.18 -6.85 29.15
CA ALA A 8 -22.34 -7.72 28.34
C ALA A 8 -21.45 -6.86 27.42
N SER A 9 -20.17 -6.70 27.78
CA SER A 9 -19.17 -6.17 26.84
C SER A 9 -19.28 -6.95 25.52
N PRO A 10 -19.32 -6.28 24.36
CA PRO A 10 -19.43 -6.96 23.08
C PRO A 10 -18.23 -7.87 22.93
N LYS A 11 -18.45 -9.18 23.09
CA LYS A 11 -17.40 -10.17 22.88
C LYS A 11 -17.10 -10.20 21.41
N ILE A 12 -15.89 -9.80 21.05
CA ILE A 12 -15.40 -9.95 19.68
C ILE A 12 -15.43 -11.45 19.38
N GLY A 13 -16.33 -11.86 18.49
CA GLY A 13 -16.28 -13.21 17.96
C GLY A 13 -14.95 -13.39 17.23
N VAL A 14 -14.05 -14.21 17.79
CA VAL A 14 -12.78 -14.59 17.15
C VAL A 14 -12.97 -14.97 15.68
N PRO A 15 -14.04 -15.71 15.28
CA PRO A 15 -14.28 -16.00 13.87
C PRO A 15 -14.50 -14.76 13.00
N LYS A 16 -15.27 -13.76 13.48
CA LYS A 16 -15.56 -12.53 12.73
C LYS A 16 -14.29 -11.73 12.48
N LEU A 17 -13.38 -11.69 13.46
CA LEU A 17 -12.13 -10.97 13.35
C LEU A 17 -11.14 -11.66 12.42
N LEU A 18 -11.05 -12.99 12.48
CA LEU A 18 -10.26 -13.78 11.54
C LEU A 18 -10.76 -13.61 10.09
N THR A 19 -12.07 -13.73 9.87
CA THR A 19 -12.67 -13.50 8.54
C THR A 19 -12.32 -12.12 8.02
N SER A 20 -12.40 -11.10 8.88
CA SER A 20 -12.09 -9.73 8.48
C SER A 20 -10.65 -9.55 8.01
N ALA A 21 -9.68 -10.15 8.69
CA ALA A 21 -8.28 -10.03 8.32
C ALA A 21 -7.89 -10.86 7.09
N VAL A 22 -8.59 -11.98 6.83
CA VAL A 22 -8.34 -12.83 5.66
C VAL A 22 -8.85 -12.19 4.37
N ILE A 23 -9.91 -11.37 4.41
CA ILE A 23 -10.53 -10.80 3.21
C ILE A 23 -9.54 -10.02 2.33
N PRO A 24 -8.81 -9.00 2.81
CA PRO A 24 -7.91 -8.21 1.95
C PRO A 24 -6.79 -9.05 1.36
N VAL A 25 -6.21 -9.95 2.16
CA VAL A 25 -5.13 -10.85 1.74
C VAL A 25 -5.63 -11.85 0.70
N GLY A 26 -6.74 -12.52 0.97
CA GLY A 26 -7.32 -13.53 0.10
C GLY A 26 -7.79 -12.96 -1.24
N VAL A 27 -8.47 -11.81 -1.22
CA VAL A 27 -8.88 -11.12 -2.46
C VAL A 27 -7.66 -10.69 -3.27
N THR A 28 -6.63 -10.16 -2.62
CA THR A 28 -5.40 -9.75 -3.31
C THR A 28 -4.72 -10.96 -3.94
N LEU A 29 -4.50 -12.05 -3.21
CA LEU A 29 -3.91 -13.27 -3.75
C LEU A 29 -4.74 -13.84 -4.91
N ALA A 30 -6.07 -13.83 -4.81
CA ALA A 30 -6.95 -14.28 -5.90
C ALA A 30 -6.79 -13.42 -7.16
N LEU A 31 -6.70 -12.09 -7.01
CA LEU A 31 -6.42 -11.17 -8.11
C LEU A 31 -5.04 -11.41 -8.72
N LEU A 32 -4.00 -11.60 -7.89
CA LEU A 32 -2.64 -11.90 -8.36
C LEU A 32 -2.58 -13.22 -9.13
N VAL A 33 -3.27 -14.25 -8.66
CA VAL A 33 -3.42 -15.52 -9.39
C VAL A 33 -4.12 -15.30 -10.73
N ALA A 34 -5.24 -14.58 -10.75
CA ALA A 34 -5.96 -14.30 -11.99
C ALA A 34 -5.11 -13.52 -13.01
N LEU A 35 -4.41 -12.48 -12.56
CA LEU A 35 -3.49 -11.70 -13.40
C LEU A 35 -2.34 -12.55 -13.92
N THR A 36 -1.76 -13.40 -13.07
CA THR A 36 -0.69 -14.32 -13.48
C THR A 36 -1.18 -15.29 -14.53
N LEU A 37 -2.37 -15.87 -14.38
CA LEU A 37 -2.95 -16.78 -15.37
C LEU A 37 -3.18 -16.08 -16.72
N ILE A 38 -3.71 -14.85 -16.70
CA ILE A 38 -3.87 -14.05 -17.92
C ILE A 38 -2.52 -13.81 -18.59
N ALA A 39 -1.49 -13.42 -17.83
CA ALA A 39 -0.16 -13.17 -18.36
C ALA A 39 0.51 -14.44 -18.94
N LEU A 40 0.41 -15.58 -18.24
CA LEU A 40 0.96 -16.84 -18.72
C LEU A 40 0.27 -17.31 -20.00
N LEU A 41 -1.05 -17.16 -20.09
CA LEU A 41 -1.82 -17.46 -21.29
C LEU A 41 -1.43 -16.55 -22.46
N ALA A 42 -1.30 -15.25 -22.21
CA ALA A 42 -0.88 -14.27 -23.20
C ALA A 42 0.52 -14.56 -23.75
N MET A 43 1.47 -14.87 -22.87
CA MET A 43 2.87 -15.16 -23.20
C MET A 43 3.10 -16.61 -23.65
N ARG A 44 2.07 -17.47 -23.65
CA ARG A 44 2.15 -18.92 -23.92
C ARG A 44 3.22 -19.62 -23.05
N ARG A 45 3.32 -19.22 -21.79
CA ARG A 45 4.27 -19.79 -20.81
C ARG A 45 3.66 -20.93 -20.01
N GLU A 46 4.52 -21.76 -19.45
CA GLU A 46 4.12 -22.89 -18.62
C GLU A 46 3.51 -22.46 -17.28
N PHE A 47 2.41 -23.12 -16.90
CA PHE A 47 1.72 -22.88 -15.63
C PHE A 47 2.52 -23.31 -14.39
N ALA A 48 3.56 -24.13 -14.56
CA ALA A 48 4.45 -24.54 -13.47
C ALA A 48 5.13 -23.34 -12.79
N SER A 49 5.36 -22.25 -13.54
CA SER A 49 5.97 -21.02 -13.03
C SER A 49 5.01 -20.10 -12.27
N MET A 50 3.70 -20.38 -12.27
CA MET A 50 2.66 -19.53 -11.67
C MET A 50 2.93 -19.19 -10.19
N PRO A 51 3.32 -20.13 -9.31
CA PRO A 51 3.56 -19.81 -7.90
C PRO A 51 4.68 -18.78 -7.70
N HIS A 52 5.72 -18.82 -8.53
CA HIS A 52 6.84 -17.87 -8.45
C HIS A 52 6.41 -16.46 -8.90
N PHE A 53 5.58 -16.35 -9.94
CA PHE A 53 5.00 -15.07 -10.37
C PHE A 53 4.07 -14.49 -9.31
N VAL A 54 3.15 -15.28 -8.76
CA VAL A 54 2.24 -14.83 -7.69
C VAL A 54 3.03 -14.39 -6.45
N SER A 55 4.07 -15.13 -6.08
CA SER A 55 4.95 -14.77 -4.96
C SER A 55 5.68 -13.45 -5.21
N THR A 56 6.23 -13.27 -6.42
CA THR A 56 6.90 -12.02 -6.82
C THR A 56 5.93 -10.83 -6.77
N MET A 57 4.72 -10.99 -7.30
CA MET A 57 3.71 -9.93 -7.25
C MET A 57 3.25 -9.63 -5.82
N TRP A 58 3.10 -10.63 -4.95
CA TRP A 58 2.76 -10.43 -3.54
C TRP A 58 3.83 -9.65 -2.79
N LEU A 59 5.09 -10.01 -3.03
CA LEU A 59 6.24 -9.29 -2.48
C LEU A 59 6.28 -7.85 -2.99
N ALA A 60 6.04 -7.64 -4.29
CA ALA A 60 5.98 -6.31 -4.88
C ALA A 60 4.85 -5.44 -4.29
N VAL A 61 3.64 -6.01 -4.09
CA VAL A 61 2.52 -5.33 -3.43
C VAL A 61 2.88 -4.86 -2.02
N ASN A 62 3.72 -5.61 -1.31
CA ASN A 62 4.17 -5.26 0.04
C ASN A 62 5.48 -4.45 0.05
N GLN A 63 5.95 -3.97 -1.11
CA GLN A 63 7.20 -3.21 -1.25
C GLN A 63 8.42 -3.97 -0.69
N ALA A 64 8.39 -5.30 -0.72
CA ALA A 64 9.53 -6.11 -0.34
C ALA A 64 10.64 -5.95 -1.41
N PRO A 65 11.90 -5.71 -1.01
CA PRO A 65 13.00 -5.56 -1.95
C PRO A 65 13.21 -6.84 -2.78
N LEU A 66 13.22 -6.65 -4.09
CA LEU A 66 13.41 -7.72 -5.07
C LEU A 66 14.60 -7.36 -5.94
N SER A 67 15.42 -8.35 -6.30
CA SER A 67 16.42 -8.20 -7.36
C SER A 67 16.00 -8.94 -8.61
N ALA A 68 16.42 -8.41 -9.76
CA ALA A 68 16.33 -9.07 -11.05
C ALA A 68 17.73 -9.14 -11.64
N ASP A 69 18.17 -10.35 -12.02
CA ASP A 69 19.51 -10.59 -12.62
C ASP A 69 20.69 -9.98 -11.82
N GLY A 70 20.57 -9.97 -10.49
CA GLY A 70 21.57 -9.43 -9.57
C GLY A 70 21.49 -7.91 -9.34
N VAL A 71 20.54 -7.22 -9.97
CA VAL A 71 20.28 -5.78 -9.75
C VAL A 71 19.07 -5.62 -8.82
N SER A 72 19.28 -4.98 -7.67
CA SER A 72 18.20 -4.65 -6.73
C SER A 72 17.26 -3.61 -7.32
N LEU A 73 15.97 -3.95 -7.40
CA LEU A 73 14.90 -3.03 -7.77
C LEU A 73 14.65 -2.08 -6.60
N SER A 74 15.28 -0.90 -6.66
CA SER A 74 15.28 0.07 -5.56
C SER A 74 13.93 0.76 -5.35
N VAL A 75 13.07 0.76 -6.37
CA VAL A 75 11.75 1.39 -6.33
C VAL A 75 10.76 0.46 -7.04
N LEU A 76 9.69 0.04 -6.35
CA LEU A 76 8.62 -0.78 -6.91
C LEU A 76 7.38 0.10 -7.21
N PRO A 77 6.48 -0.32 -8.12
CA PRO A 77 5.27 0.44 -8.42
C PRO A 77 4.39 0.61 -7.16
N LEU A 78 3.99 1.84 -6.83
CA LEU A 78 3.21 2.12 -5.61
C LEU A 78 1.71 1.86 -5.76
N VAL A 79 1.13 1.93 -6.97
CA VAL A 79 -0.34 1.74 -7.13
C VAL A 79 -0.83 0.42 -6.51
N PRO A 80 -0.21 -0.75 -6.76
CA PRO A 80 -0.66 -2.01 -6.15
C PRO A 80 -0.64 -1.96 -4.62
N THR A 81 0.40 -1.35 -4.03
CA THR A 81 0.54 -1.18 -2.59
C THR A 81 -0.52 -0.25 -2.01
N LEU A 82 -0.81 0.86 -2.70
CA LEU A 82 -1.84 1.81 -2.27
C LEU A 82 -3.24 1.20 -2.34
N LEU A 83 -3.55 0.43 -3.39
CA LEU A 83 -4.82 -0.29 -3.51
C LEU A 83 -4.99 -1.35 -2.43
N TYR A 84 -3.94 -2.15 -2.19
CA TYR A 84 -3.93 -3.14 -1.13
C TYR A 84 -4.06 -2.50 0.26
N GLY A 85 -3.25 -1.48 0.54
CA GLY A 85 -3.27 -0.74 1.80
C GLY A 85 -4.61 -0.05 2.05
N PHE A 86 -5.24 0.50 1.00
CA PHE A 86 -6.60 1.02 1.08
C PHE A 86 -7.61 -0.07 1.43
N ALA A 87 -7.54 -1.25 0.81
CA ALA A 87 -8.42 -2.37 1.13
C ALA A 87 -8.25 -2.83 2.58
N VAL A 88 -7.02 -2.91 3.08
CA VAL A 88 -6.72 -3.21 4.50
C VAL A 88 -7.26 -2.13 5.42
N ALA A 89 -7.03 -0.84 5.12
CA ALA A 89 -7.53 0.29 5.90
C ALA A 89 -9.07 0.32 5.94
N TRP A 90 -9.72 0.09 4.81
CA TRP A 90 -11.17 0.03 4.69
C TRP A 90 -11.75 -1.11 5.54
N GLN A 91 -11.14 -2.29 5.46
CA GLN A 91 -11.57 -3.45 6.22
C GLN A 91 -11.33 -3.28 7.73
N ALA A 92 -10.19 -2.72 8.13
CA ALA A 92 -9.90 -2.36 9.52
C ALA A 92 -10.94 -1.38 10.06
N ARG A 93 -11.32 -0.37 9.25
CA ARG A 93 -12.37 0.58 9.59
C ARG A 93 -13.71 -0.10 9.84
N ILE A 94 -14.20 -0.93 8.92
CA ILE A 94 -15.48 -1.64 9.06
C ILE A 94 -15.48 -2.51 10.32
N THR A 95 -14.34 -3.12 10.64
CA THR A 95 -14.21 -4.00 11.80
C THR A 95 -14.25 -3.22 13.11
N ALA A 96 -13.57 -2.07 13.17
CA ALA A 96 -13.42 -1.28 14.39
C ALA A 96 -14.59 -0.30 14.63
N MET A 97 -15.30 0.11 13.57
CA MET A 97 -16.36 1.14 13.66
C MET A 97 -17.46 0.83 14.69
N PRO A 98 -18.02 -0.40 14.79
CA PRO A 98 -19.07 -0.67 15.78
C PRO A 98 -18.61 -0.42 17.21
N TYR A 99 -17.41 -0.89 17.56
CA TYR A 99 -16.82 -0.70 18.88
C TYR A 99 -16.50 0.78 19.16
N ALA A 100 -16.06 1.51 18.13
CA ALA A 100 -15.78 2.94 18.25
C ALA A 100 -17.06 3.74 18.59
N LEU A 101 -18.18 3.41 17.96
CA LEU A 101 -19.46 4.07 18.20
C LEU A 101 -20.03 3.75 19.59
N GLU A 102 -19.98 2.49 20.01
CA GLU A 102 -20.42 2.07 21.34
C GLU A 102 -19.58 2.71 22.45
N ALA A 103 -18.26 2.81 22.24
CA ALA A 103 -17.37 3.54 23.14
C ALA A 103 -17.74 5.03 23.21
N GLU A 104 -17.98 5.69 22.06
CA GLU A 104 -18.39 7.10 22.01
C GLU A 104 -19.71 7.35 22.77
N GLU A 105 -20.73 6.50 22.58
CA GLU A 105 -22.01 6.61 23.27
C GLU A 105 -21.88 6.42 24.79
N SER A 106 -21.07 5.43 25.20
CA SER A 106 -20.83 5.16 26.63
C SER A 106 -20.14 6.34 27.32
N VAL A 107 -19.16 6.97 26.66
CA VAL A 107 -18.44 8.13 27.21
C VAL A 107 -19.35 9.37 27.27
N SER A 108 -20.25 9.54 26.30
CA SER A 108 -21.20 10.66 26.30
C SER A 108 -22.24 10.59 27.42
N THR A 109 -22.51 9.40 27.96
CA THR A 109 -23.51 9.17 29.02
C THR A 109 -22.87 9.00 30.40
N ALA A 110 -21.57 8.71 30.46
CA ALA A 110 -20.81 8.54 31.69
C ALA A 110 -20.38 9.87 32.33
N MET A 111 -19.98 9.81 33.60
CA MET A 111 -19.40 10.95 34.30
C MET A 111 -18.04 11.33 33.67
N PRO A 112 -17.74 12.63 33.47
CA PRO A 112 -16.47 13.06 32.88
C PRO A 112 -15.26 12.48 33.63
N GLY A 113 -14.33 11.89 32.89
CA GLY A 113 -13.06 11.36 33.43
C GLY A 113 -13.12 9.91 33.93
N VAL A 114 -14.26 9.24 33.87
CA VAL A 114 -14.38 7.82 34.26
C VAL A 114 -14.19 6.92 33.03
N PRO A 115 -13.19 6.01 33.02
CA PRO A 115 -13.05 5.01 31.97
C PRO A 115 -14.28 4.09 31.92
N THR A 116 -14.79 3.83 30.72
CA THR A 116 -15.91 2.90 30.51
C THR A 116 -15.42 1.53 30.06
N ASP A 117 -16.09 0.46 30.49
CA ASP A 117 -15.79 -0.91 30.05
C ASP A 117 -15.81 -1.06 28.51
N GLN A 118 -16.64 -0.25 27.85
CA GLN A 118 -16.74 -0.19 26.39
C GLN A 118 -15.50 0.42 25.73
N MET A 119 -14.84 1.38 26.39
CA MET A 119 -13.59 1.96 25.90
C MET A 119 -12.44 0.93 25.97
N GLU A 120 -12.38 0.14 27.04
CA GLU A 120 -11.45 -0.99 27.11
C GLU A 120 -11.74 -2.03 26.03
N ALA A 121 -13.01 -2.35 25.78
CA ALA A 121 -13.41 -3.29 24.73
C ALA A 121 -12.99 -2.78 23.34
N ALA A 122 -13.17 -1.49 23.05
CA ALA A 122 -12.74 -0.87 21.80
C ALA A 122 -11.21 -0.90 21.62
N HIS A 123 -10.44 -0.60 22.67
CA HIS A 123 -8.97 -0.70 22.61
C HIS A 123 -8.50 -2.15 22.38
N ARG A 124 -9.11 -3.12 23.06
CA ARG A 124 -8.82 -4.54 22.85
C ARG A 124 -9.18 -4.98 21.42
N ALA A 125 -10.29 -4.48 20.88
CA ALA A 125 -10.69 -4.74 19.49
C ALA A 125 -9.69 -4.17 18.50
N ALA A 126 -9.29 -2.91 18.65
CA ALA A 126 -8.30 -2.26 17.80
C ALA A 126 -6.94 -2.98 17.85
N ALA A 127 -6.48 -3.36 19.04
CA ALA A 127 -5.24 -4.12 19.22
C ALA A 127 -5.30 -5.49 18.52
N LEU A 128 -6.40 -6.23 18.72
CA LEU A 128 -6.58 -7.55 18.11
C LEU A 128 -6.70 -7.46 16.58
N THR A 129 -7.44 -6.47 16.06
CA THR A 129 -7.52 -6.19 14.61
C THR A 129 -6.13 -5.88 14.04
N THR A 130 -5.34 -5.06 14.73
CA THR A 130 -3.96 -4.73 14.32
C THR A 130 -3.09 -5.96 14.25
N VAL A 131 -3.07 -6.77 15.32
CA VAL A 131 -2.25 -7.99 15.37
C VAL A 131 -2.60 -8.94 14.23
N VAL A 132 -3.88 -9.24 14.02
CA VAL A 132 -4.28 -10.24 13.01
C VAL A 132 -4.07 -9.71 11.59
N MET A 133 -4.40 -8.44 11.31
CA MET A 133 -4.23 -7.86 9.98
C MET A 133 -2.78 -7.60 9.59
N VAL A 134 -1.84 -7.55 10.56
CA VAL A 134 -0.41 -7.48 10.28
C VAL A 134 0.21 -8.88 10.21
N LEU A 135 -0.16 -9.79 11.11
CA LEU A 135 0.46 -11.11 11.21
C LEU A 135 0.17 -11.98 9.98
N ILE A 136 -1.07 -11.99 9.48
CA ILE A 136 -1.44 -12.80 8.30
C ILE A 136 -0.58 -12.46 7.07
N PRO A 137 -0.51 -11.19 6.60
CA PRO A 137 0.29 -10.87 5.43
C PRO A 137 1.79 -11.11 5.67
N VAL A 138 2.31 -10.89 6.88
CA VAL A 138 3.71 -11.23 7.22
C VAL A 138 3.99 -12.71 7.03
N ILE A 139 3.09 -13.59 7.48
CA ILE A 139 3.20 -15.05 7.26
C ILE A 139 3.17 -15.36 5.76
N VAL A 140 2.24 -14.76 5.00
CA VAL A 140 2.14 -14.96 3.55
C VAL A 140 3.41 -14.49 2.84
N THR A 141 4.02 -13.38 3.26
CA THR A 141 5.31 -12.90 2.74
C THR A 141 6.43 -13.89 3.03
N GLY A 142 6.47 -14.48 4.23
CA GLY A 142 7.43 -15.54 4.54
C GLY A 142 7.29 -16.74 3.60
N LEU A 143 6.04 -17.19 3.37
CA LEU A 143 5.75 -18.27 2.43
C LEU A 143 6.14 -17.89 1.00
N ALA A 144 5.76 -16.71 0.52
CA ALA A 144 6.10 -16.22 -0.81
C ALA A 144 7.62 -16.14 -1.02
N ALA A 145 8.36 -15.68 0.00
CA ALA A 145 9.82 -15.64 -0.06
C ALA A 145 10.42 -17.05 -0.17
N THR A 146 9.92 -18.03 0.58
CA THR A 146 10.37 -19.44 0.44
C THR A 146 10.03 -20.04 -0.91
N VAL A 147 8.86 -19.72 -1.49
CA VAL A 147 8.49 -20.17 -2.83
C VAL A 147 9.45 -19.58 -3.88
N LEU A 148 9.86 -18.32 -3.72
CA LEU A 148 10.80 -17.70 -4.63
C LEU A 148 12.23 -18.25 -4.48
N ASP A 149 12.62 -18.67 -3.27
CA ASP A 149 13.89 -19.35 -3.02
C ASP A 149 13.98 -20.73 -3.72
N THR A 150 12.84 -21.41 -3.88
CA THR A 150 12.76 -22.68 -4.62
C THR A 150 12.67 -22.51 -6.15
N ALA A 151 12.66 -21.28 -6.67
CA ALA A 151 12.57 -21.05 -8.11
C ALA A 151 13.83 -21.53 -8.85
N SER A 152 13.67 -21.92 -10.12
CA SER A 152 14.82 -22.26 -10.96
C SER A 152 15.79 -21.08 -11.07
N THR A 153 17.07 -21.39 -11.35
CA THR A 153 18.11 -20.37 -11.59
C THR A 153 17.74 -19.39 -12.69
N ASP A 154 16.92 -19.84 -13.64
CA ASP A 154 16.50 -19.05 -14.81
C ASP A 154 15.30 -18.14 -14.51
N PHE A 155 14.69 -18.24 -13.32
CA PHE A 155 13.64 -17.31 -12.93
C PHE A 155 14.26 -15.96 -12.55
N PRO A 156 13.77 -14.84 -13.13
CA PRO A 156 14.49 -13.57 -13.07
C PRO A 156 14.49 -12.91 -11.68
N ALA A 157 13.45 -13.10 -10.86
CA ALA A 157 13.31 -12.38 -9.61
C ALA A 157 13.87 -13.17 -8.41
N ARG A 158 14.45 -12.45 -7.44
CA ARG A 158 14.93 -12.94 -6.14
C ARG A 158 14.57 -11.98 -5.02
N VAL A 159 14.53 -12.46 -3.78
CA VAL A 159 14.31 -11.63 -2.59
C VAL A 159 15.66 -11.17 -2.04
N ASP A 160 15.84 -9.87 -1.80
CA ASP A 160 17.10 -9.29 -1.28
C ASP A 160 17.27 -9.47 0.24
N GLY A 161 16.65 -10.51 0.79
CA GLY A 161 16.67 -10.85 2.21
C GLY A 161 15.26 -10.97 2.81
N ILE A 162 14.96 -12.15 3.35
CA ILE A 162 13.66 -12.47 3.94
C ILE A 162 13.33 -11.52 5.11
N GLY A 163 14.30 -11.20 5.96
CA GLY A 163 14.08 -10.31 7.10
C GLY A 163 13.62 -8.91 6.70
N ILE A 164 14.22 -8.36 5.63
CA ILE A 164 13.86 -7.03 5.11
C ILE A 164 12.48 -7.10 4.43
N ALA A 165 12.18 -8.17 3.68
CA ALA A 165 10.86 -8.38 3.10
C ALA A 165 9.75 -8.43 4.16
N LEU A 166 9.97 -9.17 5.26
CA LEU A 166 9.02 -9.24 6.37
C LEU A 166 8.83 -7.88 7.06
N LEU A 167 9.91 -7.09 7.20
CA LEU A 167 9.86 -5.75 7.79
C LEU A 167 9.03 -4.79 6.94
N TRP A 168 9.21 -4.80 5.62
CA TRP A 168 8.42 -3.97 4.69
C TRP A 168 6.94 -4.36 4.71
N THR A 169 6.62 -5.66 4.64
CA THR A 169 5.24 -6.14 4.80
C THR A 169 4.64 -5.69 6.12
N PHE A 170 5.38 -5.81 7.22
CA PHE A 170 4.95 -5.34 8.53
C PHE A 170 4.65 -3.84 8.50
N ALA A 171 5.54 -3.02 7.95
CA ALA A 171 5.36 -1.58 7.87
C ALA A 171 4.15 -1.18 7.03
N VAL A 172 4.00 -1.73 5.81
CA VAL A 172 2.87 -1.45 4.91
C VAL A 172 1.55 -1.77 5.58
N ASN A 173 1.43 -2.94 6.21
CA ASN A 173 0.19 -3.36 6.86
C ASN A 173 -0.07 -2.60 8.15
N LEU A 174 0.95 -2.29 8.94
CA LEU A 174 0.82 -1.49 10.15
C LEU A 174 0.30 -0.08 9.83
N VAL A 175 0.89 0.58 8.81
CA VAL A 175 0.43 1.89 8.35
C VAL A 175 -1.02 1.82 7.86
N SER A 176 -1.35 0.80 7.06
CA SER A 176 -2.69 0.62 6.49
C SER A 176 -3.76 0.38 7.57
N VAL A 177 -3.50 -0.50 8.53
CA VAL A 177 -4.43 -0.76 9.62
C VAL A 177 -4.57 0.47 10.51
N THR A 178 -3.46 1.15 10.82
CA THR A 178 -3.49 2.39 11.61
C THR A 178 -4.33 3.47 10.93
N ALA A 179 -4.20 3.64 9.61
CA ALA A 179 -5.02 4.56 8.83
C ALA A 179 -6.51 4.18 8.88
N GLY A 180 -6.84 2.88 8.80
CA GLY A 180 -8.21 2.39 8.93
C GLY A 180 -8.82 2.62 10.32
N LEU A 181 -8.06 2.34 11.37
CA LEU A 181 -8.47 2.59 12.76
C LEU A 181 -8.63 4.07 13.05
N TRP A 182 -7.69 4.90 12.56
CA TRP A 182 -7.81 6.35 12.61
C TRP A 182 -9.09 6.82 11.91
N TRP A 183 -9.38 6.31 10.72
CA TRP A 183 -10.60 6.65 9.98
C TRP A 183 -11.88 6.27 10.72
N ALA A 184 -11.87 5.17 11.49
CA ALA A 184 -12.99 4.80 12.34
C ALA A 184 -13.19 5.78 13.52
N HIS A 185 -12.10 6.30 14.11
CA HIS A 185 -12.14 7.10 15.34
C HIS A 185 -11.98 8.62 15.15
N VAL A 186 -11.64 9.08 13.95
CA VAL A 186 -11.25 10.49 13.69
C VAL A 186 -12.31 11.49 14.11
N ARG A 187 -13.60 11.15 14.03
CA ARG A 187 -14.70 12.04 14.44
C ARG A 187 -14.71 12.29 15.95
N TRP A 188 -14.47 11.24 16.73
CA TRP A 188 -14.42 11.32 18.18
C TRP A 188 -13.12 11.96 18.66
N VAL A 189 -11.98 11.58 18.08
CA VAL A 189 -10.67 12.19 18.40
C VAL A 189 -10.70 13.70 18.17
N ARG A 190 -11.34 14.17 17.08
CA ARG A 190 -11.50 15.61 16.81
C ARG A 190 -12.27 16.38 17.89
N LYS A 191 -13.12 15.72 18.70
CA LYS A 191 -13.84 16.37 19.81
C LYS A 191 -12.99 16.49 21.07
N GLN A 192 -11.97 15.64 21.23
CA GLN A 192 -11.13 15.60 22.43
C GLN A 192 -9.85 16.41 22.30
N VAL A 193 -9.38 16.60 21.06
CA VAL A 193 -8.12 17.27 20.79
C VAL A 193 -8.36 18.77 20.60
N PRO A 194 -7.49 19.65 21.13
CA PRO A 194 -7.59 21.09 20.91
C PRO A 194 -7.65 21.46 19.42
N HIS A 195 -8.45 22.48 19.09
CA HIS A 195 -8.69 22.92 17.71
C HIS A 195 -7.40 23.24 16.93
N PHE A 196 -6.35 23.74 17.58
CA PHE A 196 -5.08 24.04 16.93
C PHE A 196 -4.37 22.79 16.37
N VAL A 197 -4.50 21.62 17.02
CA VAL A 197 -3.90 20.37 16.54
C VAL A 197 -4.67 19.87 15.32
N VAL A 198 -6.00 19.90 15.37
CA VAL A 198 -6.85 19.49 14.24
C VAL A 198 -6.63 20.41 13.04
N ALA A 199 -6.52 21.72 13.27
CA ALA A 199 -6.17 22.69 12.25
C ALA A 199 -4.78 22.42 11.66
N GLY A 200 -3.77 22.13 12.51
CA GLY A 200 -2.42 21.78 12.06
C GLY A 200 -2.39 20.52 11.19
N LEU A 201 -3.07 19.45 11.61
CA LEU A 201 -3.20 18.22 10.83
C LEU A 201 -3.90 18.44 9.48
N HIS A 202 -4.96 19.26 9.47
CA HIS A 202 -5.69 19.58 8.25
C HIS A 202 -4.85 20.40 7.29
N MET A 203 -4.15 21.44 7.78
CA MET A 203 -3.26 22.27 6.97
C MET A 203 -2.05 21.47 6.47
N GLY A 204 -1.45 20.62 7.29
CA GLY A 204 -0.35 19.74 6.88
C GLY A 204 -0.79 18.73 5.82
N GLY A 205 -1.95 18.09 6.01
CA GLY A 205 -2.52 17.20 5.01
C GLY A 205 -2.86 17.92 3.69
N ALA A 206 -3.42 19.13 3.78
CA ALA A 206 -3.70 19.96 2.61
C ALA A 206 -2.41 20.39 1.90
N PHE A 207 -1.34 20.70 2.63
CA PHE A 207 -0.04 21.04 2.06
C PHE A 207 0.56 19.85 1.29
N VAL A 208 0.59 18.65 1.89
CA VAL A 208 1.08 17.44 1.21
C VAL A 208 0.24 17.09 -0.01
N ALA A 209 -1.09 17.22 0.10
CA ALA A 209 -1.98 17.00 -1.04
C ALA A 209 -1.72 18.03 -2.15
N ALA A 210 -1.53 19.30 -1.80
CA ALA A 210 -1.23 20.36 -2.75
C ALA A 210 0.10 20.12 -3.46
N THR A 211 1.17 19.72 -2.75
CA THR A 211 2.47 19.44 -3.38
C THR A 211 2.40 18.23 -4.32
N TRP A 212 1.65 17.18 -3.95
CA TRP A 212 1.37 16.05 -4.84
C TRP A 212 0.59 16.46 -6.09
N VAL A 213 -0.44 17.29 -5.95
CA VAL A 213 -1.22 17.79 -7.09
C VAL A 213 -0.35 18.65 -8.01
N ILE A 214 0.47 19.55 -7.45
CA ILE A 214 1.40 20.37 -8.22
C ILE A 214 2.42 19.48 -8.95
N ALA A 215 3.02 18.50 -8.26
CA ALA A 215 3.94 17.54 -8.88
C ALA A 215 3.26 16.75 -10.02
N GLY A 216 2.00 16.36 -9.84
CA GLY A 216 1.21 15.71 -10.88
C GLY A 216 0.96 16.60 -12.10
N ILE A 217 0.60 17.88 -11.88
CA ILE A 217 0.42 18.84 -12.98
C ILE A 217 1.74 19.04 -13.73
N VAL A 218 2.85 19.21 -13.02
CA VAL A 218 4.19 19.36 -13.61
C VAL A 218 4.55 18.13 -14.43
N GLY A 219 4.34 16.92 -13.90
CA GLY A 219 4.58 15.67 -14.64
C GLY A 219 3.71 15.55 -15.90
N ILE A 220 2.45 16.01 -15.87
CA ILE A 220 1.60 16.05 -17.08
C ILE A 220 2.17 17.04 -18.11
N VAL A 221 2.67 18.19 -17.69
CA VAL A 221 3.30 19.16 -18.60
C VAL A 221 4.54 18.56 -19.25
N PHE A 222 5.42 17.93 -18.48
CA PHE A 222 6.61 17.26 -19.02
C PHE A 222 6.26 16.07 -19.91
N PHE A 223 5.23 15.29 -19.57
CA PHE A 223 4.71 14.24 -20.44
C PHE A 223 4.28 14.78 -21.82
N ILE A 224 3.65 15.96 -21.87
CA ILE A 224 3.29 16.62 -23.14
C ILE A 224 4.54 17.09 -23.90
N ILE A 225 5.53 17.65 -23.19
CA ILE A 225 6.78 18.13 -23.79
C ILE A 225 7.61 16.97 -24.38
N ASN A 226 7.70 15.86 -23.66
CA ASN A 226 8.53 14.69 -24.00
C ASN A 226 7.75 13.61 -24.78
N TRP A 227 6.68 13.99 -25.49
CA TRP A 227 5.79 13.06 -26.18
C TRP A 227 6.51 12.15 -27.20
N SER A 228 7.53 12.66 -27.91
CA SER A 228 8.32 11.85 -28.85
C SER A 228 9.11 10.76 -28.15
N ASP A 229 9.71 11.07 -27.00
CA ASP A 229 10.58 10.16 -26.25
C ASP A 229 9.75 9.06 -25.59
N LEU A 230 8.58 9.43 -25.09
CA LEU A 230 7.55 8.49 -24.64
C LEU A 230 7.13 7.53 -25.76
N GLY A 231 6.92 8.07 -26.97
CA GLY A 231 6.62 7.27 -28.15
C GLY A 231 7.72 6.25 -28.47
N MET A 232 8.99 6.64 -28.38
CA MET A 232 10.13 5.73 -28.57
C MET A 232 10.18 4.64 -27.50
N LEU A 233 9.92 4.99 -26.23
CA LEU A 233 9.91 4.03 -25.12
C LEU A 233 8.76 3.02 -25.27
N PHE A 234 7.55 3.46 -25.63
CA PHE A 234 6.45 2.54 -25.96
C PHE A 234 6.73 1.73 -27.24
N GLY A 235 7.44 2.31 -28.20
CA GLY A 235 7.89 1.64 -29.42
C GLY A 235 8.81 0.44 -29.17
N THR A 236 9.41 0.31 -27.98
CA THR A 236 10.18 -0.90 -27.61
C THR A 236 9.32 -2.16 -27.55
N ALA A 237 8.01 -2.03 -27.31
CA ALA A 237 7.05 -3.13 -27.34
C ALA A 237 6.23 -3.17 -28.64
N GLU A 238 6.65 -2.44 -29.68
CA GLU A 238 5.97 -2.42 -30.96
C GLU A 238 5.94 -3.83 -31.60
N GLY A 239 4.75 -4.29 -31.98
CA GLY A 239 4.53 -5.66 -32.47
C GLY A 239 4.08 -6.68 -31.43
N ASP A 240 4.17 -6.36 -30.12
CA ASP A 240 3.59 -7.17 -29.04
C ASP A 240 2.50 -6.39 -28.29
N ALA A 241 1.24 -6.67 -28.61
CA ALA A 241 0.10 -6.04 -27.97
C ALA A 241 0.09 -6.23 -26.44
N TRP A 242 0.58 -7.36 -25.93
CA TRP A 242 0.65 -7.61 -24.49
C TRP A 242 1.79 -6.86 -23.83
N GLY A 243 2.91 -6.70 -24.52
CA GLY A 243 4.03 -5.84 -24.11
C GLY A 243 3.61 -4.37 -23.96
N LEU A 244 2.84 -3.84 -24.92
CA LEU A 244 2.31 -2.46 -24.84
C LEU A 244 1.38 -2.28 -23.64
N VAL A 245 0.46 -3.22 -23.42
CA VAL A 245 -0.45 -3.19 -22.26
C VAL A 245 0.34 -3.27 -20.96
N ALA A 246 1.37 -4.12 -20.87
CA ALA A 246 2.21 -4.25 -19.70
C ALA A 246 2.98 -2.96 -19.40
N LEU A 247 3.61 -2.34 -20.40
CA LEU A 247 4.31 -1.05 -20.25
C LEU A 247 3.37 0.07 -19.81
N PHE A 248 2.16 0.11 -20.36
CA PHE A 248 1.16 1.09 -19.97
C PHE A 248 0.74 0.90 -18.52
N LEU A 249 0.38 -0.33 -18.12
CA LEU A 249 -0.01 -0.64 -16.74
C LEU A 249 1.14 -0.38 -15.76
N LEU A 250 2.38 -0.67 -16.14
CA LEU A 250 3.56 -0.40 -15.33
C LEU A 250 3.79 1.11 -15.16
N SER A 251 3.63 1.88 -16.24
CA SER A 251 3.72 3.34 -16.20
C SER A 251 2.67 3.92 -15.25
N VAL A 252 1.41 3.50 -15.37
CA VAL A 252 0.35 3.89 -14.42
C VAL A 252 0.70 3.47 -12.99
N GLY A 253 1.27 2.27 -12.83
CA GLY A 253 1.69 1.73 -11.54
C GLY A 253 2.75 2.56 -10.82
N TYR A 254 3.65 3.19 -11.58
CA TYR A 254 4.72 4.05 -11.07
C TYR A 254 4.32 5.53 -10.93
N ALA A 255 3.14 5.94 -11.41
CA ALA A 255 2.72 7.34 -11.35
C ALA A 255 2.76 7.95 -9.93
N PRO A 256 2.29 7.26 -8.86
CA PRO A 256 2.41 7.80 -7.51
C PRO A 256 3.85 7.96 -7.06
N ASN A 257 4.79 7.13 -7.56
CA ASN A 257 6.21 7.26 -7.24
C ASN A 257 6.76 8.58 -7.79
N VAL A 258 6.46 8.88 -9.06
CA VAL A 258 6.89 10.12 -9.71
C VAL A 258 6.30 11.33 -9.02
N PHE A 259 5.03 11.30 -8.62
CA PHE A 259 4.40 12.42 -7.91
C PHE A 259 4.98 12.61 -6.50
N ALA A 260 5.22 11.52 -5.77
CA ALA A 260 5.85 11.57 -4.45
C ALA A 260 7.26 12.17 -4.54
N LEU A 261 8.06 11.71 -5.49
CA LEU A 261 9.43 12.17 -5.70
C LEU A 261 9.46 13.62 -6.21
N GLY A 262 8.64 13.94 -7.21
CA GLY A 262 8.49 15.29 -7.75
C GLY A 262 8.03 16.30 -6.69
N SER A 263 7.26 15.87 -5.69
CA SER A 263 6.88 16.75 -4.57
C SER A 263 8.09 17.27 -3.79
N ALA A 264 9.20 16.53 -3.72
CA ALA A 264 10.44 17.01 -3.11
C ALA A 264 11.02 18.18 -3.91
N ALA A 265 11.04 18.09 -5.24
CA ALA A 265 11.49 19.17 -6.11
C ALA A 265 10.58 20.41 -6.01
N VAL A 266 9.26 20.23 -5.89
CA VAL A 266 8.28 21.34 -5.74
C VAL A 266 8.55 22.15 -4.47
N VAL A 267 9.02 21.53 -3.38
CA VAL A 267 9.34 22.21 -2.12
C VAL A 267 10.80 22.75 -2.10
N GLY A 268 11.51 22.68 -3.24
CA GLY A 268 12.89 23.16 -3.39
C GLY A 268 13.96 22.15 -2.94
N GLY A 269 13.57 20.90 -2.70
CA GLY A 269 14.48 19.79 -2.41
C GLY A 269 15.02 19.14 -3.68
N GLN A 270 15.56 17.92 -3.50
CA GLN A 270 16.07 17.07 -4.57
C GLN A 270 15.35 15.73 -4.54
N ALA A 271 14.80 15.33 -5.67
CA ALA A 271 14.25 14.01 -5.91
C ALA A 271 15.37 13.07 -6.34
N ASN A 272 15.46 11.87 -5.76
CA ASN A 272 16.49 10.88 -6.09
C ASN A 272 15.83 9.56 -6.47
N ILE A 273 16.29 8.95 -7.56
CA ILE A 273 15.92 7.61 -8.00
C ILE A 273 17.20 6.87 -8.39
N GLY A 274 17.68 5.97 -7.53
CA GLY A 274 19.00 5.38 -7.72
C GLY A 274 20.07 6.48 -7.78
N ASP A 275 20.88 6.47 -8.84
CA ASP A 275 21.92 7.46 -9.09
C ASP A 275 21.41 8.72 -9.81
N ALA A 276 20.19 8.69 -10.34
CA ALA A 276 19.57 9.84 -10.98
C ALA A 276 19.01 10.80 -9.91
N SER A 277 19.22 12.11 -10.11
CA SER A 277 18.64 13.11 -9.24
C SER A 277 18.12 14.33 -10.00
N ALA A 278 17.02 14.89 -9.52
CA ALA A 278 16.38 16.06 -10.11
C ALA A 278 16.01 17.07 -9.02
N SER A 279 16.41 18.31 -9.22
CA SER A 279 16.00 19.47 -8.44
C SER A 279 15.63 20.61 -9.40
N VAL A 280 15.02 21.67 -8.87
CA VAL A 280 14.67 22.87 -9.65
C VAL A 280 15.90 23.51 -10.30
N PHE A 281 17.09 23.31 -9.73
CA PHE A 281 18.34 23.96 -10.16
C PHE A 281 19.32 23.02 -10.86
N THR A 282 19.21 21.72 -10.65
CA THR A 282 20.22 20.74 -11.11
C THR A 282 19.56 19.42 -11.47
N VAL A 283 20.00 18.82 -12.57
CA VAL A 283 19.64 17.47 -12.99
C VAL A 283 20.91 16.66 -13.15
N ALA A 284 21.02 15.56 -12.42
CA ALA A 284 22.08 14.58 -12.58
C ALA A 284 21.48 13.33 -13.27
N PRO A 285 21.83 13.06 -14.53
CA PRO A 285 21.38 11.87 -15.22
C PRO A 285 21.99 10.62 -14.56
N GLY A 286 21.20 9.56 -14.45
CA GLY A 286 21.63 8.24 -13.99
C GLY A 286 20.93 7.14 -14.79
N ASP A 287 21.37 5.91 -14.62
CA ASP A 287 20.79 4.77 -15.31
C ASP A 287 19.42 4.44 -14.70
N LEU A 288 18.37 4.81 -15.44
CA LEU A 288 16.98 4.51 -15.07
C LEU A 288 16.43 3.40 -15.95
N PRO A 289 15.55 2.53 -15.42
CA PRO A 289 14.85 1.57 -16.25
C PRO A 289 14.04 2.31 -17.32
N ALA A 290 13.96 1.73 -18.52
CA ALA A 290 13.29 2.31 -19.69
C ALA A 290 11.75 2.29 -19.55
N LEU A 291 11.24 2.94 -18.50
CA LEU A 291 9.82 3.09 -18.21
C LEU A 291 9.33 4.41 -18.80
N PRO A 292 8.27 4.41 -19.63
CA PRO A 292 7.75 5.63 -20.24
C PRO A 292 7.52 6.76 -19.23
N ILE A 293 6.91 6.47 -18.08
CA ILE A 293 6.62 7.52 -17.08
C ILE A 293 7.86 8.19 -16.48
N LEU A 294 9.05 7.59 -16.56
CA LEU A 294 10.29 8.21 -16.08
C LEU A 294 10.87 9.23 -17.07
N ALA A 295 10.35 9.30 -18.30
CA ALA A 295 10.67 10.35 -19.27
C ALA A 295 9.83 11.63 -19.08
N ALA A 296 8.86 11.61 -18.16
CA ALA A 296 8.00 12.75 -17.81
C ALA A 296 8.48 13.49 -16.55
#